data_AF-A0A0C9RC97-F1
#
_entry.id   AF-A0A0C9RC97-F1
#
_cell.length_a   1.000
_cell.length_b   1.000
_cell.length_c   1.000
_cell.angle_alpha   90.00
_cell.angle_beta   90.00
_cell.angle_gamma   90.00
#
_symmetry.space_group_name_H-M   'P 1'
#
loop_
_entity.id
_entity.type
_entity.pdbx_description
1 polymer ?
#
loop_
_entity_poly.entity_id
_entity_poly.type
_entity_poly.pdbx_seq_one_letter_code
_entity_poly.pdbx_strand_id
1 'polypeptide(L)'
;MKIYMLLFFAIGTYGQSDWTADLRSNIDRITEDINNNVHQLQQKIHANVQDNLARIDLLKHNIDQQVEKINEDVKNGKQTVIINGGGSTRSVISGTLPNGETYFHDIEERKIGDTLHRFESLYNPQTQQVERYHTILDLKDPNAKPIPARGTGGSLPVPTSSPENPQNTPGNPQKTNQEG
;
A
#
# COMPACT_ATOMS: atom_id res chain seq x y z
N MET A 1 77.69 3.71 -67.73
CA MET A 1 76.65 3.34 -66.73
C MET A 1 76.06 4.61 -66.13
N LYS A 2 74.75 4.82 -66.26
CA LYS A 2 73.82 5.30 -65.22
C LYS A 2 72.42 5.34 -65.84
N ILE A 3 71.58 4.46 -65.35
CA ILE A 3 70.17 4.26 -65.71
C ILE A 3 69.37 5.40 -65.10
N TYR A 4 68.63 6.15 -65.92
CA TYR A 4 67.63 7.10 -65.42
C TYR A 4 66.37 6.31 -65.06
N MET A 5 66.19 6.04 -63.77
CA MET A 5 65.00 5.40 -63.23
C MET A 5 63.93 6.48 -63.00
N LEU A 6 62.89 6.41 -63.81
CA LEU A 6 61.62 7.14 -63.69
C LEU A 6 60.99 6.86 -62.32
N LEU A 7 60.71 7.91 -61.54
CA LEU A 7 59.94 7.84 -60.30
C LEU A 7 58.64 8.61 -60.51
N PHE A 8 57.63 7.90 -61.01
CA PHE A 8 56.24 8.35 -60.98
C PHE A 8 55.76 8.29 -59.53
N PHE A 9 55.55 9.45 -58.91
CA PHE A 9 54.72 9.55 -57.71
C PHE A 9 53.25 9.43 -58.13
N ALA A 10 52.75 8.20 -58.15
CA ALA A 10 51.31 7.97 -58.09
C ALA A 10 50.87 8.32 -56.67
N ILE A 11 50.28 9.51 -56.49
CA ILE A 11 49.44 9.77 -55.33
C ILE A 11 48.18 8.94 -55.54
N GLY A 12 48.24 7.68 -55.12
CA GLY A 12 47.06 6.86 -54.95
C GLY A 12 46.18 7.58 -53.93
N THR A 13 45.02 8.03 -54.36
CA THR A 13 43.90 8.31 -53.46
C THR A 13 43.48 6.98 -52.84
N TYR A 14 44.23 6.54 -51.83
CA TYR A 14 43.77 5.49 -50.93
C TYR A 14 42.52 6.02 -50.23
N GLY A 15 41.43 5.29 -50.39
CA GLY A 15 40.07 5.71 -50.06
C GLY A 15 39.99 6.46 -48.74
N GLN A 16 39.27 7.58 -48.74
CA GLN A 16 38.76 8.15 -47.51
C GLN A 16 38.12 6.99 -46.74
N SER A 17 38.72 6.67 -45.60
CA SER A 17 38.20 5.65 -44.69
C SER A 17 36.71 5.93 -44.49
N ASP A 18 35.88 4.93 -44.80
CA ASP A 18 34.42 4.97 -44.75
C ASP A 18 33.90 4.98 -43.30
N TRP A 19 34.76 5.37 -42.33
CA TRP A 19 34.43 5.46 -40.91
C TRP A 19 33.24 6.39 -40.64
N THR A 20 33.02 7.38 -41.51
CA THR A 20 31.85 8.26 -41.44
C THR A 20 30.58 7.54 -41.89
N ALA A 21 30.66 6.63 -42.88
CA ALA A 21 29.56 5.78 -43.30
C ALA A 21 29.26 4.69 -42.27
N ASP A 22 30.30 4.07 -41.69
CA ASP A 22 30.16 3.09 -40.60
C ASP A 22 29.59 3.73 -39.33
N LEU A 23 30.03 4.95 -38.96
CA LEU A 23 29.47 5.69 -37.83
C LEU A 23 28.01 6.05 -38.07
N ARG A 24 27.67 6.50 -39.28
CA ARG A 24 26.28 6.82 -39.65
C ARG A 24 25.39 5.57 -39.61
N SER A 25 25.86 4.44 -40.15
CA SER A 25 25.15 3.16 -40.08
C SER A 25 24.98 2.68 -38.63
N ASN A 26 25.95 2.91 -37.75
CA ASN A 26 25.82 2.56 -36.34
C ASN A 26 24.84 3.48 -35.59
N ILE A 27 24.85 4.79 -35.88
CA ILE A 27 23.89 5.74 -35.31
C ILE A 27 22.47 5.40 -35.77
N ASP A 28 22.27 5.03 -37.03
CA ASP A 28 20.97 4.65 -37.55
C ASP A 28 20.45 3.38 -36.86
N ARG A 29 21.31 2.36 -36.67
CA ARG A 29 20.97 1.15 -35.90
C ARG A 29 20.69 1.42 -34.42
N ILE A 30 21.50 2.25 -33.77
CA ILE A 30 21.27 2.66 -32.37
C ILE A 30 19.95 3.42 -32.25
N THR A 31 19.63 4.28 -33.20
CA THR A 31 18.36 5.02 -33.24
C THR A 31 17.18 4.08 -33.40
N GLU A 32 17.29 3.08 -34.28
CA GLU A 32 16.28 2.05 -34.48
C GLU A 32 16.10 1.19 -33.23
N ASP A 33 17.18 0.76 -32.58
CA ASP A 33 17.16 -0.01 -31.33
C ASP A 33 16.55 0.81 -30.19
N ILE A 34 16.87 2.10 -30.07
CA ILE A 34 16.26 2.98 -29.07
C ILE A 34 14.76 3.12 -29.33
N ASN A 35 14.34 3.36 -30.57
CA ASN A 35 12.92 3.46 -30.92
C ASN A 35 12.17 2.16 -30.61
N ASN A 36 12.75 1.01 -30.96
CA ASN A 36 12.18 -0.30 -30.65
C ASN A 36 12.09 -0.55 -29.14
N ASN A 37 13.13 -0.19 -28.38
CA ASN A 37 13.15 -0.32 -26.92
C ASN A 37 12.14 0.60 -26.23
N VAL A 38 11.99 1.84 -26.71
CA VAL A 38 11.00 2.79 -26.19
C VAL A 38 9.58 2.28 -26.46
N HIS A 39 9.30 1.75 -27.66
CA HIS A 39 8.00 1.16 -27.97
C HIS A 39 7.69 -0.06 -27.11
N GLN A 40 8.64 -0.97 -26.93
CA GLN A 40 8.47 -2.14 -26.06
C GLN A 40 8.27 -1.73 -24.60
N LEU A 41 9.00 -0.71 -24.12
CA LEU A 41 8.85 -0.18 -22.78
C LEU A 41 7.47 0.46 -22.59
N GLN A 42 7.01 1.26 -23.56
CA GLN A 42 5.67 1.84 -23.53
C GLN A 42 4.59 0.75 -23.48
N GLN A 43 4.70 -0.30 -24.30
CA GLN A 43 3.76 -1.42 -24.29
C GLN A 43 3.73 -2.15 -22.94
N LYS A 44 4.91 -2.43 -22.36
CA LYS A 44 5.01 -3.06 -21.03
C LYS A 44 4.44 -2.18 -19.92
N ILE A 45 4.71 -0.89 -19.95
CA ILE A 45 4.14 0.08 -18.99
C ILE A 45 2.62 0.09 -19.13
N HIS A 46 2.10 0.17 -20.35
CA HIS A 46 0.65 0.21 -20.58
C HIS A 46 -0.03 -1.06 -20.09
N ALA A 47 0.53 -2.23 -20.39
CA ALA A 47 0.01 -3.52 -19.92
C ALA A 47 0.06 -3.64 -18.39
N ASN A 48 1.16 -3.23 -17.75
CA ASN A 48 1.28 -3.28 -16.29
C ASN A 48 0.33 -2.30 -15.60
N VAL A 49 0.15 -1.09 -16.15
CA VAL A 49 -0.80 -0.11 -15.61
C VAL A 49 -2.23 -0.63 -15.74
N GLN A 50 -2.59 -1.22 -16.88
CA GLN A 50 -3.91 -1.83 -17.09
C GLN A 50 -4.16 -3.00 -16.13
N ASP A 51 -3.20 -3.90 -15.95
CA ASP A 51 -3.32 -5.02 -14.99
C ASP A 51 -3.47 -4.50 -13.54
N ASN A 52 -2.67 -3.49 -13.17
CA ASN A 52 -2.76 -2.88 -11.85
C ASN A 52 -4.11 -2.18 -11.62
N LEU A 53 -4.64 -1.48 -12.62
CA LEU A 53 -5.96 -0.85 -12.53
C LEU A 53 -7.07 -1.90 -12.39
N ALA A 54 -7.03 -2.98 -13.16
CA ALA A 54 -7.99 -4.07 -13.04
C ALA A 54 -7.95 -4.73 -11.65
N ARG A 55 -6.76 -4.89 -11.06
CA ARG A 55 -6.60 -5.38 -9.68
C ARG A 55 -7.17 -4.41 -8.65
N ILE A 56 -6.96 -3.10 -8.84
CA ILE A 56 -7.51 -2.06 -7.96
C ILE A 56 -9.03 -2.04 -8.04
N ASP A 57 -9.60 -2.16 -9.23
CA ASP A 57 -11.06 -2.22 -9.42
C ASP A 57 -11.67 -3.45 -8.73
N LEU A 58 -11.01 -4.60 -8.84
CA LEU A 58 -11.43 -5.82 -8.14
C LEU A 58 -11.35 -5.65 -6.62
N LEU A 59 -10.27 -5.06 -6.11
CA LEU A 59 -10.12 -4.75 -4.69
C LEU A 59 -11.21 -3.80 -4.20
N LYS A 60 -11.49 -2.74 -4.96
CA LYS A 60 -12.55 -1.79 -4.67
C LYS A 60 -13.92 -2.48 -4.62
N HIS A 61 -14.23 -3.31 -5.61
CA HIS A 61 -15.49 -4.05 -5.64
C HIS A 61 -15.65 -4.98 -4.42
N ASN A 62 -14.58 -5.70 -4.03
CA ASN A 62 -14.59 -6.56 -2.86
C ASN A 62 -14.80 -5.76 -1.56
N ILE A 63 -14.19 -4.57 -1.45
CA ILE A 63 -14.40 -3.66 -0.31
C ILE A 63 -15.85 -3.19 -0.27
N ASP A 64 -16.40 -2.73 -1.39
CA ASP A 64 -17.78 -2.23 -1.50
C ASP A 64 -18.79 -3.32 -1.05
N GLN A 65 -18.60 -4.57 -1.50
CA GLN A 65 -19.43 -5.71 -1.07
C GLN A 65 -19.32 -6.03 0.42
N GLN A 66 -18.10 -5.99 0.98
CA GLN A 66 -17.93 -6.24 2.42
C GLN A 66 -18.59 -5.16 3.26
N VAL A 67 -18.47 -3.89 2.86
CA VAL A 67 -19.12 -2.76 3.54
C VAL A 67 -20.63 -2.89 3.48
N GLU A 68 -21.20 -3.27 2.34
CA GLU A 68 -22.64 -3.49 2.20
C GLU A 68 -23.13 -4.59 3.16
N LYS A 69 -22.43 -5.72 3.21
CA LYS A 69 -22.74 -6.81 4.15
C LYS A 69 -22.68 -6.37 5.62
N ILE A 70 -21.66 -5.59 5.99
CA ILE A 70 -21.53 -5.03 7.35
C ILE A 70 -22.73 -4.11 7.66
N ASN A 71 -23.10 -3.25 6.72
CA ASN A 71 -24.24 -2.35 6.88
C ASN A 71 -25.56 -3.11 7.05
N GLU A 72 -25.76 -4.21 6.32
CA GLU A 72 -26.89 -5.11 6.53
C GLU A 72 -26.85 -5.78 7.91
N ASP A 73 -25.70 -6.29 8.33
CA ASP A 73 -25.53 -6.92 9.65
C ASP A 73 -25.87 -5.93 10.78
N VAL A 74 -25.43 -4.68 10.68
CA VAL A 74 -25.75 -3.59 11.62
C VAL A 74 -27.24 -3.25 11.58
N LYS A 75 -27.83 -3.07 10.40
CA LYS A 75 -29.28 -2.78 10.25
C LYS A 75 -30.16 -3.88 10.85
N ASN A 76 -29.73 -5.12 10.70
CA ASN A 76 -30.41 -6.29 11.24
C ASN A 76 -30.12 -6.53 12.73
N GLY A 77 -29.41 -5.60 13.39
CA GLY A 77 -29.10 -5.67 14.82
C GLY A 77 -28.20 -6.84 15.19
N LYS A 78 -27.37 -7.33 14.26
CA LYS A 78 -26.44 -8.41 14.59
C LYS A 78 -25.43 -7.91 15.61
N GLN A 79 -25.26 -8.71 16.66
CA GLN A 79 -24.31 -8.48 17.74
C GLN A 79 -22.87 -8.81 17.35
N THR A 80 -22.63 -9.30 16.13
CA THR A 80 -21.29 -9.69 15.69
C THR A 80 -21.09 -9.32 14.23
N VAL A 81 -19.99 -8.61 13.98
CA VAL A 81 -19.52 -8.24 12.64
C VAL A 81 -18.18 -8.94 12.41
N ILE A 82 -18.03 -9.65 11.29
CA ILE A 82 -16.80 -10.36 10.93
C ILE A 82 -16.25 -9.80 9.62
N ILE A 83 -14.97 -9.41 9.64
CA ILE A 83 -14.22 -8.84 8.53
C ILE A 83 -13.08 -9.81 8.21
N ASN A 84 -13.06 -10.35 7.00
CA ASN A 84 -12.00 -11.24 6.51
C ASN A 84 -11.27 -10.54 5.36
N GLY A 85 -9.96 -10.32 5.51
CA GLY A 85 -9.18 -9.66 4.46
C GLY A 85 -7.69 -9.56 4.78
N GLY A 86 -6.86 -9.55 3.73
CA GLY A 86 -5.42 -9.24 3.83
C GLY A 86 -4.60 -10.18 4.72
N GLY A 87 -5.03 -11.43 4.91
CA GLY A 87 -4.35 -12.39 5.79
C GLY A 87 -4.67 -12.22 7.29
N SER A 88 -5.69 -11.45 7.62
CA SER A 88 -6.23 -11.31 8.97
C SER A 88 -7.74 -11.50 9.01
N THR A 89 -8.22 -11.97 10.16
CA THR A 89 -9.63 -12.04 10.52
C THR A 89 -9.86 -11.07 11.66
N ARG A 90 -10.88 -10.21 11.55
CA ARG A 90 -11.29 -9.32 12.63
C ARG A 90 -12.76 -9.52 12.93
N SER A 91 -13.12 -9.60 14.21
CA SER A 91 -14.51 -9.66 14.65
C SER A 91 -14.79 -8.63 15.72
N VAL A 92 -15.86 -7.87 15.55
CA VAL A 92 -16.37 -6.95 16.57
C VAL A 92 -17.69 -7.50 17.09
N ILE A 93 -17.73 -7.77 18.39
CA ILE A 93 -18.89 -8.33 19.10
C ILE A 93 -19.41 -7.26 20.05
N SER A 94 -20.71 -7.00 20.03
CA SER A 94 -21.38 -6.20 21.06
C SER A 94 -22.20 -7.10 21.97
N GLY A 95 -22.28 -6.75 23.25
CA GLY A 95 -23.05 -7.52 24.22
C GLY A 95 -23.37 -6.71 25.46
N THR A 96 -24.04 -7.36 26.42
CA THR A 96 -24.39 -6.77 27.72
C THR A 96 -23.88 -7.67 28.82
N LEU A 97 -23.15 -7.10 29.77
CA LEU A 97 -22.70 -7.78 31.00
C LEU A 97 -23.90 -8.03 31.94
N PRO A 98 -23.80 -8.97 32.90
CA PRO A 98 -24.89 -9.26 33.84
C PRO A 98 -25.38 -8.06 34.66
N ASN A 99 -24.54 -7.03 34.85
CA ASN A 99 -24.87 -5.76 35.50
C ASN A 99 -25.64 -4.78 34.58
N GLY A 100 -25.94 -5.16 33.34
CA GLY A 100 -26.63 -4.32 32.36
C GLY A 100 -25.71 -3.41 31.54
N GLU A 101 -24.39 -3.43 31.77
CA GLU A 101 -23.45 -2.60 31.02
C GLU A 101 -23.19 -3.17 29.62
N THR A 102 -23.31 -2.33 28.59
CA THR A 102 -22.92 -2.71 27.22
C THR A 102 -21.40 -2.82 27.13
N TYR A 103 -20.89 -3.75 26.33
CA TYR A 103 -19.47 -3.82 25.98
C TYR A 103 -19.30 -4.07 24.47
N PHE A 104 -18.13 -3.72 23.97
CA PHE A 104 -17.67 -4.09 22.63
C PHE A 104 -16.36 -4.87 22.74
N HIS A 105 -16.31 -6.04 22.13
CA HIS A 105 -15.14 -6.91 22.10
C HIS A 105 -14.66 -7.04 20.66
N ASP A 106 -13.51 -6.44 20.40
CA ASP A 106 -12.84 -6.46 19.11
C ASP A 106 -11.70 -7.47 19.16
N ILE A 107 -11.69 -8.42 18.25
CA ILE A 107 -10.71 -9.50 18.15
C ILE A 107 -10.09 -9.45 16.76
N GLU A 108 -8.78 -9.28 16.65
CA GLU A 108 -8.03 -9.38 15.41
C GLU A 108 -7.05 -10.55 15.49
N GLU A 109 -7.16 -11.48 14.54
CA GLU A 109 -6.26 -12.61 14.39
C GLU A 109 -5.47 -12.46 13.08
N ARG A 110 -4.14 -12.50 13.17
CA ARG A 110 -3.23 -12.42 12.03
C ARG A 110 -2.12 -13.44 12.16
N LYS A 111 -1.84 -14.17 11.08
CA LYS A 111 -0.64 -15.01 10.99
C LYS A 111 0.59 -14.17 10.63
N ILE A 112 1.65 -14.28 11.41
CA ILE A 112 2.94 -13.61 11.15
C ILE A 112 4.03 -14.68 11.16
N GLY A 113 4.54 -15.03 9.98
CA GLY A 113 5.46 -16.17 9.84
C GLY A 113 4.80 -17.47 10.34
N ASP A 114 5.39 -18.08 11.35
CA ASP A 114 4.92 -19.34 11.95
C ASP A 114 4.10 -19.14 13.23
N THR A 115 3.73 -17.90 13.58
CA THR A 115 2.91 -17.62 14.77
C THR A 115 1.55 -17.04 14.39
N LEU A 116 0.53 -17.36 15.17
CA LEU A 116 -0.76 -16.68 15.15
C LEU A 116 -0.78 -15.64 16.26
N HIS A 117 -0.99 -14.38 15.87
CA HIS A 117 -1.15 -13.27 16.78
C HIS A 117 -2.64 -12.98 16.92
N ARG A 118 -3.12 -12.92 18.16
CA ARG A 118 -4.49 -12.55 18.50
C ARG A 118 -4.48 -11.32 19.39
N PHE A 119 -5.05 -10.23 18.89
CA PHE A 119 -5.20 -8.97 19.60
C PHE A 119 -6.66 -8.82 20.00
N GLU A 120 -6.92 -8.55 21.27
CA GLU A 120 -8.26 -8.36 21.80
C GLU A 120 -8.34 -6.99 22.45
N SER A 121 -9.39 -6.23 22.14
CA SER A 121 -9.73 -4.98 22.81
C SER A 121 -11.15 -5.08 23.36
N LEU A 122 -11.30 -4.90 24.67
CA LEU A 122 -12.59 -4.83 25.34
C LEU A 122 -12.87 -3.37 25.69
N TYR A 123 -13.90 -2.80 25.08
CA TYR A 123 -14.34 -1.42 25.29
C TYR A 123 -15.62 -1.39 26.13
N ASN A 124 -15.57 -0.65 27.23
CA ASN A 124 -16.76 -0.29 28.00
C ASN A 124 -17.14 1.18 27.66
N PRO A 125 -18.28 1.41 26.99
CA PRO A 125 -18.72 2.75 26.60
C PRO A 125 -19.12 3.63 27.79
N GLN A 126 -19.51 3.05 28.93
CA GLN A 126 -19.89 3.82 30.11
C GLN A 126 -18.66 4.39 30.82
N THR A 127 -17.64 3.55 31.02
CA THR A 127 -16.39 3.97 31.69
C THR A 127 -15.36 4.55 30.73
N GLN A 128 -15.60 4.43 29.41
CA GLN A 128 -14.70 4.79 28.33
C GLN A 128 -13.32 4.11 28.42
N GLN A 129 -13.24 2.97 29.10
CA GLN A 129 -12.01 2.23 29.26
C GLN A 129 -11.85 1.19 28.16
N VAL A 130 -10.60 1.00 27.72
CA VAL A 130 -10.22 -0.09 26.82
C VAL A 130 -9.17 -0.96 27.49
N GLU A 131 -9.51 -2.23 27.65
CA GLU A 131 -8.56 -3.26 28.04
C GLU A 131 -8.04 -3.94 26.78
N ARG A 132 -6.72 -4.11 26.69
CA ARG A 132 -6.08 -4.74 25.54
C ARG A 132 -5.30 -5.97 25.95
N TYR A 133 -5.52 -7.05 25.23
CA TYR A 133 -4.80 -8.31 25.37
C TYR A 133 -4.15 -8.68 24.05
N HIS A 134 -2.96 -9.25 24.12
CA HIS A 134 -2.28 -9.81 22.95
C HIS A 134 -1.76 -11.17 23.32
N THR A 135 -2.14 -12.19 22.55
CA THR A 135 -1.61 -13.53 22.67
C THR A 135 -0.92 -13.95 21.38
N ILE A 136 0.09 -14.80 21.52
CA ILE A 136 0.86 -15.38 20.43
C ILE A 136 0.79 -16.90 20.58
N LEU A 137 0.46 -17.60 19.50
CA LEU A 137 0.44 -19.04 19.41
C LEU A 137 1.47 -19.50 18.36
N ASP A 138 2.36 -20.42 18.72
CA ASP A 138 3.27 -21.07 17.76
C ASP A 138 2.48 -22.10 16.94
N LEU A 139 2.52 -21.98 15.61
CA LEU A 139 1.81 -22.87 14.70
C LEU A 139 2.66 -24.07 14.25
N LYS A 140 3.95 -24.12 14.60
CA LYS A 140 4.83 -25.27 14.31
C LYS A 140 4.66 -26.41 15.29
N ASP A 141 4.33 -26.10 16.54
CA ASP A 141 4.01 -27.11 17.55
C ASP A 141 2.49 -27.30 17.65
N PRO A 142 1.93 -28.45 17.22
CA PRO A 142 0.50 -28.70 17.31
C PRO A 142 -0.03 -28.72 18.75
N ASN A 143 0.85 -28.80 19.76
CA ASN A 143 0.49 -28.75 21.18
C ASN A 143 0.78 -27.40 21.84
N ALA A 144 1.22 -26.40 21.06
CA ALA A 144 1.47 -25.06 21.58
C ALA A 144 0.20 -24.48 22.20
N LYS A 145 0.39 -23.72 23.28
CA LYS A 145 -0.67 -22.94 23.91
C LYS A 145 -0.43 -21.45 23.66
N PRO A 146 -1.49 -20.63 23.54
CA PRO A 146 -1.33 -19.19 23.43
C PRO A 146 -0.59 -18.64 24.65
N ILE A 147 0.43 -17.82 24.42
CA ILE A 147 1.17 -17.10 25.45
C ILE A 147 0.87 -15.60 25.36
N PRO A 148 0.67 -14.89 26.48
CA PRO A 148 0.57 -13.43 26.45
C PRO A 148 1.85 -12.81 25.89
N ALA A 149 1.70 -11.87 24.96
CA ALA A 149 2.81 -11.07 24.49
C ALA A 149 3.28 -10.14 25.63
N ARG A 150 4.59 -9.94 25.78
CA ARG A 150 5.13 -9.09 26.85
C ARG A 150 4.61 -7.65 26.71
N GLY A 151 4.05 -7.08 27.78
CA GLY A 151 3.64 -5.68 27.86
C GLY A 151 2.16 -5.37 27.61
N THR A 152 1.32 -6.38 27.32
CA THR A 152 -0.12 -6.18 27.07
C THR A 152 -0.95 -6.58 28.30
N GLY A 153 -1.17 -5.61 29.17
CA GLY A 153 -1.96 -5.77 30.40
C GLY A 153 -2.10 -4.43 31.08
N GLY A 154 -2.76 -3.49 30.41
CA GLY A 154 -3.03 -2.17 30.95
C GLY A 154 -4.34 -1.63 30.39
N SER A 155 -5.20 -1.14 31.27
CA SER A 155 -6.32 -0.28 30.89
C SER A 155 -5.71 1.02 30.37
N LEU A 156 -5.85 1.27 29.07
CA LEU A 156 -5.44 2.53 28.47
C LEU A 156 -6.70 3.34 28.19
N PRO A 157 -6.73 4.64 28.55
CA PRO A 157 -7.82 5.50 28.11
C PRO A 157 -7.85 5.50 26.58
N VAL A 158 -9.05 5.53 26.01
CA VAL A 158 -9.24 5.69 24.57
C VAL A 158 -8.58 7.00 24.13
N PRO A 159 -7.69 7.01 23.12
CA PRO A 159 -7.31 8.25 22.47
C PRO A 159 -8.58 8.82 21.83
N THR A 160 -9.04 9.98 22.32
CA THR A 160 -10.13 10.74 21.72
C THR A 160 -9.68 11.29 20.36
N SER A 161 -9.64 10.44 19.34
CA SER A 161 -9.66 10.90 17.95
C SER A 161 -11.10 11.32 17.65
N SER A 162 -11.45 12.51 18.11
CA SER A 162 -12.62 13.22 17.60
C SER A 162 -12.41 13.38 16.09
N PRO A 163 -13.35 12.99 15.22
CA PRO A 163 -13.24 13.30 13.81
C PRO A 163 -13.14 14.82 13.69
N GLU A 164 -11.99 15.29 13.23
CA GLU A 164 -11.73 16.69 12.97
C GLU A 164 -12.77 17.15 11.96
N ASN A 165 -13.79 17.87 12.44
CA ASN A 165 -14.81 18.46 11.60
C ASN A 165 -14.15 19.53 10.72
N PRO A 166 -14.11 19.41 9.37
CA PRO A 166 -13.39 20.36 8.52
C PRO A 166 -14.02 21.76 8.43
N GLN A 167 -15.02 22.08 9.26
CA GLN A 167 -15.67 23.39 9.27
C GLN A 167 -15.38 24.13 10.58
N ASN A 168 -14.20 24.73 10.67
CA ASN A 168 -13.96 25.93 11.48
C ASN A 168 -12.73 26.67 10.93
N THR A 169 -12.92 27.38 9.81
CA THR A 169 -12.05 28.51 9.47
C THR A 169 -12.31 29.65 10.46
N PRO A 170 -11.31 30.14 11.20
CA PRO A 170 -11.49 31.28 12.10
C PRO A 170 -11.82 32.54 11.31
N GLY A 171 -12.91 33.19 11.73
CA GLY A 171 -13.34 34.47 11.22
C GLY A 171 -12.26 35.54 11.38
N ASN A 172 -12.14 36.33 10.31
CA ASN A 172 -11.41 37.59 10.20
C ASN A 172 -11.73 38.53 11.40
N PRO A 173 -10.74 39.13 12.07
CA PRO A 173 -10.98 40.02 13.21
C PRO A 173 -11.67 41.32 12.77
N GLN A 174 -12.84 41.54 13.35
CA GLN A 174 -13.59 42.79 13.28
C GLN A 174 -12.77 43.91 13.92
N LYS A 175 -12.32 44.88 13.12
CA LYS A 175 -11.83 46.17 13.61
C LYS A 175 -13.01 46.90 14.25
N THR A 176 -12.92 47.12 15.56
CA THR A 176 -13.66 48.18 16.26
C THR A 176 -12.65 49.07 16.98
N ASN A 177 -12.64 50.35 16.60
CA ASN A 177 -12.30 51.56 17.36
C ASN A 177 -12.41 52.71 16.35
N GLN A 178 -12.97 53.87 16.59
CA GLN A 178 -13.74 54.46 17.69
C GLN A 178 -14.37 55.73 17.09
N GLU A 179 -15.47 56.15 17.73
CA GLU A 179 -16.14 57.45 17.75
C GLU A 179 -15.42 58.67 17.12
N GLY A 180 -16.20 59.45 16.37
CA GLY A 180 -15.84 60.74 15.77
C GLY A 180 -16.78 61.12 14.64
#